data_AF-A0A957R0M4-F1
#
_entry.id   AF-A0A957R0M4-F1
#
_cell.length_a   1.000
_cell.length_b   1.000
_cell.length_c   1.000
_cell.angle_alpha   90.00
_cell.angle_beta   90.00
_cell.angle_gamma   90.00
#
_symmetry.space_group_name_H-M   'P 1'
#
loop_
_entity.id
_entity.type
_entity.pdbx_description
1 polymer ?
#
loop_
_entity_poly.entity_id
_entity_poly.type
_entity_poly.pdbx_seq_one_letter_code
_entity_poly.pdbx_strand_id
1 'polypeptide(L)'
;MLAALRKLLRHPRPAHLGKYRMEWLTRVPQPTTRITDNVPRMPKRADFFIRSGYGDLGERQKKEVRRFTRKMPLNNAFGQVMGAITPLQRGSAREEPVEMPADLQERSNHLKSLCYFLDADIVGICRVPEYAWYSHDRGGTPIPARHQYAIVILVDQGYETMAGSSGDDWISASQSYRAYLRGAEVATVVTSYLHELGYEAQAHTNSDSDVLHLPL
;
A
#
# COMPACT_ATOMS: atom_id res chain seq x y z
N MET A 1 9.27 17.14 26.35
CA MET A 1 10.66 16.89 26.82
C MET A 1 11.24 15.58 26.26
N LEU A 2 10.59 14.41 26.41
CA LEU A 2 11.10 13.12 25.89
C LEU A 2 11.23 13.03 24.36
N ALA A 3 10.31 13.62 23.59
CA ALA A 3 10.36 13.58 22.13
C ALA A 3 11.55 14.37 21.53
N ALA A 4 11.90 15.49 22.16
CA ALA A 4 13.06 16.31 21.78
C ALA A 4 14.38 15.59 22.11
N LEU A 5 14.47 14.93 23.27
CA LEU A 5 15.61 14.08 23.61
C LEU A 5 15.75 12.87 22.67
N ARG A 6 14.65 12.24 22.22
CA ARG A 6 14.71 11.14 21.24
C ARG A 6 15.22 11.58 19.87
N LYS A 7 14.98 12.81 19.44
CA LYS A 7 15.59 13.38 18.22
C LYS A 7 17.09 13.60 18.39
N LEU A 8 17.51 14.08 19.57
CA LEU A 8 18.93 14.31 19.91
C LEU A 8 19.73 13.02 20.14
N LEU A 9 19.08 11.92 20.56
CA LEU A 9 19.71 10.63 20.88
C LEU A 9 19.73 9.65 19.71
N ARG A 10 19.19 10.00 18.54
CA ARG A 10 19.34 9.17 17.34
C ARG A 10 20.73 9.38 16.77
N HIS A 11 21.60 8.38 16.95
CA HIS A 11 22.81 8.26 16.12
C HIS A 11 22.45 8.44 14.64
N PRO A 12 23.31 9.09 13.83
CA PRO A 12 23.06 9.27 12.41
C PRO A 12 22.88 7.90 11.76
N ARG A 13 21.65 7.63 11.34
CA ARG A 13 21.25 6.39 10.69
C ARG A 13 20.93 6.71 9.24
N PRO A 14 21.45 5.95 8.27
CA PRO A 14 21.08 6.13 6.87
C PRO A 14 19.56 6.13 6.68
N ALA A 15 19.05 7.10 5.91
CA ALA A 15 17.61 7.31 5.73
C ALA A 15 16.89 6.05 5.22
N HIS A 16 17.52 5.30 4.31
CA HIS A 16 16.98 4.06 3.74
C HIS A 16 16.70 2.94 4.74
N LEU A 17 17.20 3.05 5.99
CA LEU A 17 16.95 2.07 7.04
C LEU A 17 15.71 2.42 7.89
N GLY A 18 15.11 3.59 7.73
CA GLY A 18 13.86 3.98 8.40
C GLY A 18 13.97 4.14 9.92
N LYS A 19 12.82 4.36 10.57
CA LYS A 19 12.75 4.61 12.03
C LYS A 19 12.87 3.35 12.89
N TYR A 20 12.44 2.20 12.39
CA TYR A 20 12.48 0.92 13.10
C TYR A 20 13.72 0.12 12.69
N ARG A 21 14.28 -0.63 13.64
CA ARG A 21 15.52 -1.42 13.44
C ARG A 21 15.24 -2.76 12.75
N MET A 22 14.71 -2.71 11.53
CA MET A 22 14.36 -3.90 10.74
C MET A 22 15.57 -4.75 10.35
N GLU A 23 16.78 -4.19 10.41
CA GLU A 23 18.06 -4.90 10.21
C GLU A 23 18.45 -5.81 11.38
N TRP A 24 17.79 -5.69 12.54
CA TRP A 24 17.98 -6.60 13.67
C TRP A 24 17.17 -7.89 13.55
N LEU A 25 16.19 -7.91 12.65
CA LEU A 25 15.36 -9.08 12.42
C LEU A 25 16.13 -10.12 11.60
N THR A 26 16.09 -11.38 12.05
CA THR A 26 16.64 -12.51 11.30
C THR A 26 15.95 -12.64 9.95
N ARG A 27 16.74 -12.70 8.87
CA ARG A 27 16.24 -12.89 7.51
C ARG A 27 16.41 -14.35 7.10
N VAL A 28 15.37 -14.88 6.46
CA VAL A 28 15.37 -16.23 5.89
C VAL A 28 15.03 -16.12 4.40
N PRO A 29 15.59 -16.99 3.54
CA PRO A 29 15.38 -16.92 2.08
C PRO A 29 13.96 -17.36 1.66
N GLN A 30 13.25 -18.09 2.52
CA GLN A 30 11.87 -18.50 2.29
C GLN A 30 11.01 -18.08 3.49
N PRO A 31 9.72 -17.73 3.30
CA PRO A 31 8.82 -17.40 4.40
C PRO A 31 8.76 -18.53 5.43
N THR A 32 8.49 -18.18 6.69
CA THR A 32 8.34 -19.14 7.79
C THR A 32 7.10 -20.04 7.65
N THR A 33 6.23 -19.73 6.69
CA THR A 33 5.04 -20.51 6.34
C THR A 33 5.20 -21.03 4.92
N ARG A 34 4.91 -22.31 4.71
CA ARG A 34 5.02 -22.95 3.39
C ARG A 34 4.08 -22.29 2.37
N ILE A 35 4.64 -21.88 1.22
CA ILE A 35 3.91 -21.48 0.03
C ILE A 35 4.12 -22.57 -1.02
N THR A 36 3.03 -23.11 -1.57
CA THR A 36 3.08 -24.16 -2.60
C THR A 36 3.19 -23.55 -4.00
N ASP A 37 3.65 -24.33 -4.98
CA ASP A 37 3.80 -23.84 -6.35
C ASP A 37 2.46 -23.58 -7.08
N ASN A 38 1.34 -24.10 -6.55
CA ASN A 38 0.02 -24.11 -7.19
C ASN A 38 -0.95 -23.06 -6.63
N VAL A 39 -0.48 -21.89 -6.20
CA VAL A 39 -1.39 -20.83 -5.71
C VAL A 39 -2.11 -20.17 -6.90
N PRO A 40 -3.45 -20.25 -6.99
CA PRO A 40 -4.17 -19.68 -8.12
C PRO A 40 -4.27 -18.15 -8.01
N ARG A 41 -4.38 -17.49 -9.17
CA ARG A 41 -4.72 -16.07 -9.24
C ARG A 41 -6.23 -15.88 -9.06
N MET A 42 -6.61 -15.13 -8.04
CA MET A 42 -8.01 -14.86 -7.73
C MET A 42 -8.57 -13.74 -8.62
N PRO A 43 -9.83 -13.77 -9.08
CA PRO A 43 -10.44 -12.61 -9.74
C PRO A 43 -10.83 -11.55 -8.73
N LYS A 44 -10.82 -10.25 -9.09
CA LYS A 44 -11.31 -9.19 -8.20
C LYS A 44 -12.76 -9.44 -7.74
N ARG A 45 -13.59 -10.09 -8.57
CA ARG A 45 -14.97 -10.48 -8.23
C ARG A 45 -15.09 -11.34 -6.96
N ALA A 46 -14.02 -12.03 -6.56
CA ALA A 46 -13.97 -12.87 -5.36
C ALA A 46 -13.74 -12.08 -4.06
N ASP A 47 -13.28 -10.82 -4.14
CA ASP A 47 -13.19 -9.92 -2.99
C ASP A 47 -14.55 -9.80 -2.29
N PHE A 48 -14.58 -9.94 -0.97
CA PHE A 48 -15.83 -10.01 -0.22
C PHE A 48 -16.62 -8.69 -0.16
N PHE A 49 -15.96 -7.54 -0.29
CA PHE A 49 -16.66 -6.26 -0.48
C PHE A 49 -17.29 -6.19 -1.87
N ILE A 50 -16.59 -6.68 -2.90
CA ILE A 50 -17.14 -6.77 -4.25
C ILE A 50 -18.35 -7.74 -4.25
N ARG A 51 -18.20 -8.94 -3.70
CA ARG A 51 -19.30 -9.91 -3.52
C ARG A 51 -20.51 -9.32 -2.79
N SER A 52 -20.27 -8.58 -1.70
CA SER A 52 -21.33 -7.85 -1.00
C SER A 52 -22.06 -6.88 -1.92
N GLY A 53 -21.35 -6.12 -2.75
CA GLY A 53 -21.92 -5.17 -3.71
C GLY A 53 -22.81 -5.82 -4.78
N TYR A 54 -22.52 -7.06 -5.16
CA TYR A 54 -23.37 -7.85 -6.06
C TYR A 54 -24.55 -8.53 -5.36
N GLY A 55 -24.52 -8.63 -4.02
CA GLY A 55 -25.59 -9.24 -3.22
C GLY A 55 -25.34 -10.70 -2.83
N ASP A 56 -24.15 -11.24 -3.12
CA ASP A 56 -23.80 -12.63 -2.80
C ASP A 56 -23.91 -12.96 -1.31
N LEU A 57 -23.83 -11.94 -0.45
CA LEU A 57 -23.88 -12.05 1.01
C LEU A 57 -25.21 -11.59 1.62
N GLY A 58 -26.22 -11.32 0.79
CA GLY A 58 -27.56 -10.89 1.22
C GLY A 58 -27.83 -9.39 1.06
N GLU A 59 -29.11 -9.03 1.11
CA GLU A 59 -29.59 -7.67 0.83
C GLU A 59 -29.10 -6.62 1.84
N ARG A 60 -28.94 -7.01 3.11
CA ARG A 60 -28.41 -6.12 4.15
C ARG A 60 -26.97 -5.71 3.82
N GLN A 61 -26.13 -6.67 3.44
CA GLN A 61 -24.73 -6.46 3.08
C GLN A 61 -24.61 -5.63 1.80
N LYS A 62 -25.45 -5.92 0.80
CA LYS A 62 -25.54 -5.16 -0.45
C LYS A 62 -25.88 -3.69 -0.23
N LYS A 63 -26.81 -3.41 0.70
CA LYS A 63 -27.16 -2.05 1.10
C LYS A 63 -26.03 -1.37 1.87
N GLU A 64 -25.46 -2.04 2.87
CA GLU A 64 -24.50 -1.42 3.78
C GLU A 64 -23.08 -1.29 3.20
N VAL A 65 -22.65 -2.11 2.23
CA VAL A 65 -21.28 -2.05 1.68
C VAL A 65 -20.93 -0.69 1.06
N ARG A 66 -21.93 0.08 0.60
CA ARG A 66 -21.73 1.44 0.07
C ARG A 66 -21.57 2.52 1.15
N ARG A 67 -21.98 2.20 2.39
CA ARG A 67 -22.14 3.15 3.49
C ARG A 67 -21.27 2.83 4.70
N PHE A 68 -20.88 1.57 4.90
CA PHE A 68 -20.35 1.10 6.18
C PHE A 68 -19.13 1.90 6.67
N THR A 69 -18.26 2.33 5.76
CA THR A 69 -17.09 3.15 6.08
C THR A 69 -17.38 4.65 6.14
N ARG A 70 -18.53 5.12 5.64
CA ARG A 70 -18.86 6.56 5.48
C ARG A 70 -19.82 7.10 6.54
N LYS A 71 -19.97 6.39 7.66
CA LYS A 71 -20.91 6.75 8.73
C LYS A 71 -20.49 7.99 9.52
N MET A 72 -19.19 8.26 9.62
CA MET A 72 -18.65 9.45 10.29
C MET A 72 -18.28 10.54 9.29
N PRO A 73 -18.50 11.84 9.63
CA PRO A 73 -18.15 12.96 8.73
C PRO A 73 -16.68 12.94 8.27
N LEU A 74 -15.76 12.58 9.17
CA LEU A 74 -14.33 12.49 8.87
C LEU A 74 -14.03 11.50 7.72
N ASN A 75 -14.78 10.40 7.62
CA ASN A 75 -14.57 9.40 6.58
C ASN A 75 -15.02 9.89 5.20
N ASN A 76 -16.03 10.76 5.16
CA ASN A 76 -16.44 11.42 3.92
C ASN A 76 -15.38 12.41 3.46
N ALA A 77 -14.77 13.17 4.38
CA ALA A 77 -13.68 14.09 4.06
C ALA A 77 -12.47 13.32 3.47
N PHE A 78 -12.05 12.22 4.11
CA PHE A 78 -11.01 11.36 3.56
C PHE A 78 -11.38 10.81 2.17
N GLY A 79 -12.61 10.31 2.02
CA GLY A 79 -13.09 9.75 0.75
C GLY A 79 -13.05 10.73 -0.41
N GLN A 80 -13.30 12.03 -0.17
CA GLN A 80 -13.18 13.07 -1.20
C GLN A 80 -11.74 13.23 -1.69
N VAL A 81 -10.78 13.34 -0.77
CA VAL A 81 -9.35 13.49 -1.10
C VAL A 81 -8.83 12.24 -1.80
N MET A 82 -9.16 11.05 -1.29
CA MET A 82 -8.76 9.77 -1.91
C MET A 82 -9.33 9.63 -3.32
N GLY A 83 -10.55 10.13 -3.56
CA GLY A 83 -11.16 10.17 -4.88
C GLY A 83 -10.36 11.01 -5.88
N ALA A 84 -9.77 12.12 -5.43
CA ALA A 84 -8.91 12.96 -6.27
C ALA A 84 -7.54 12.33 -6.55
N ILE A 85 -7.01 11.51 -5.62
CA ILE A 85 -5.72 10.82 -5.78
C ILE A 85 -5.85 9.59 -6.69
N THR A 86 -6.99 8.89 -6.68
CA THR A 86 -7.16 7.59 -7.37
C THR A 86 -6.80 7.64 -8.87
N PRO A 87 -7.20 8.66 -9.67
CA PRO A 87 -6.81 8.75 -11.07
C PRO A 87 -5.29 8.88 -11.29
N LEU A 88 -4.57 9.44 -10.32
CA LEU A 88 -3.12 9.67 -10.40
C LEU A 88 -2.29 8.41 -10.10
N GLN A 89 -2.92 7.32 -9.66
CA GLN A 89 -2.25 6.05 -9.42
C GLN A 89 -1.65 5.45 -10.70
N ARG A 90 -2.19 5.83 -11.85
CA ARG A 90 -1.78 5.39 -13.18
C ARG A 90 -1.23 6.59 -13.94
N GLY A 91 -0.29 6.36 -14.84
CA GLY A 91 0.35 7.38 -15.64
C GLY A 91 1.33 6.76 -16.62
N SER A 92 1.94 7.61 -17.43
CA SER A 92 2.94 7.20 -18.42
C SER A 92 4.30 7.66 -17.96
N ALA A 93 5.30 6.78 -18.11
CA ALA A 93 6.68 7.16 -17.98
C ALA A 93 7.03 8.23 -19.02
N ARG A 94 7.94 9.14 -18.67
CA ARG A 94 8.53 10.06 -19.65
C ARG A 94 9.26 9.28 -20.74
N GLU A 95 9.33 9.86 -21.94
CA GLU A 95 9.93 9.22 -23.12
C GLU A 95 11.45 9.08 -23.02
N GLU A 96 12.12 10.08 -22.44
CA GLU A 96 13.58 10.12 -22.27
C GLU A 96 13.96 9.73 -20.84
N PRO A 97 14.45 8.51 -20.56
CA PRO A 97 14.75 8.10 -19.19
C PRO A 97 15.89 8.91 -18.57
N VAL A 98 15.81 9.10 -17.25
CA VAL A 98 16.90 9.73 -16.48
C VAL A 98 17.96 8.67 -16.17
N GLU A 99 19.23 9.04 -16.28
CA GLU A 99 20.33 8.14 -15.90
C GLU A 99 20.26 7.82 -14.39
N MET A 100 20.22 6.53 -14.07
CA MET A 100 20.16 6.02 -12.70
C MET A 100 21.36 5.12 -12.41
N PRO A 101 21.92 5.15 -11.18
CA PRO A 101 23.05 4.30 -10.80
C PRO A 101 22.83 2.83 -11.17
N ALA A 102 23.84 2.13 -11.70
CA ALA A 102 23.67 0.76 -12.16
C ALA A 102 23.39 -0.24 -11.03
N ASP A 103 23.86 0.07 -9.80
CA ASP A 103 23.68 -0.79 -8.64
C ASP A 103 22.20 -0.80 -8.17
N LEU A 104 21.60 -1.99 -8.17
CA LEU A 104 20.23 -2.20 -7.69
C LEU A 104 20.11 -1.97 -6.18
N GLN A 105 21.18 -2.19 -5.41
CA GLN A 105 21.15 -1.93 -3.97
C GLN A 105 21.12 -0.42 -3.70
N GLU A 106 21.88 0.37 -4.44
CA GLU A 106 21.80 1.84 -4.41
C GLU A 106 20.41 2.35 -4.78
N ARG A 107 19.81 1.85 -5.87
CA ARG A 107 18.41 2.19 -6.25
C ARG A 107 17.41 1.81 -5.17
N SER A 108 17.55 0.63 -4.59
CA SER A 108 16.70 0.16 -3.47
C SER A 108 16.80 1.08 -2.26
N ASN A 109 18.02 1.51 -1.92
CA ASN A 109 18.26 2.44 -0.82
C ASN A 109 17.68 3.83 -1.13
N HIS A 110 17.82 4.32 -2.36
CA HIS A 110 17.23 5.57 -2.81
C HIS A 110 15.70 5.55 -2.65
N LEU A 111 15.03 4.54 -3.21
CA LEU A 111 13.56 4.42 -3.17
C LEU A 111 13.03 4.28 -1.74
N LYS A 112 13.72 3.52 -0.88
CA LYS A 112 13.37 3.45 0.56
C LYS A 112 13.53 4.81 1.23
N SER A 113 14.62 5.53 0.95
CA SER A 113 14.86 6.86 1.53
C SER A 113 13.76 7.83 1.11
N LEU A 114 13.33 7.81 -0.16
CA LEU A 114 12.21 8.60 -0.65
C LEU A 114 10.92 8.27 0.10
N CYS A 115 10.56 6.99 0.22
CA CYS A 115 9.36 6.59 0.95
C CYS A 115 9.39 7.03 2.42
N TYR A 116 10.53 6.90 3.11
CA TYR A 116 10.68 7.38 4.49
C TYR A 116 10.66 8.90 4.60
N PHE A 117 11.20 9.63 3.62
CA PHE A 117 11.09 11.08 3.51
C PHE A 117 9.63 11.53 3.40
N LEU A 118 8.79 10.73 2.74
CA LEU A 118 7.35 10.93 2.61
C LEU A 118 6.53 10.34 3.77
N ASP A 119 7.16 10.11 4.93
CA ASP A 119 6.53 9.59 6.16
C ASP A 119 5.99 8.15 6.10
N ALA A 120 6.55 7.26 5.27
CA ALA A 120 6.31 5.82 5.42
C ALA A 120 6.84 5.30 6.76
N ASP A 121 6.17 4.34 7.39
CA ASP A 121 6.62 3.78 8.67
C ASP A 121 7.62 2.63 8.49
N ILE A 122 7.35 1.74 7.53
CA ILE A 122 8.21 0.62 7.11
C ILE A 122 8.11 0.49 5.59
N VAL A 123 9.24 0.23 4.94
CA VAL A 123 9.33 0.04 3.48
C VAL A 123 10.06 -1.25 3.14
N GLY A 124 9.42 -2.08 2.33
CA GLY A 124 9.97 -3.32 1.75
C GLY A 124 10.03 -3.25 0.24
N ILE A 125 10.90 -4.05 -0.38
CA ILE A 125 10.94 -4.23 -1.83
C ILE A 125 11.08 -5.74 -2.10
N CYS A 126 10.23 -6.27 -2.97
CA CYS A 126 10.21 -7.68 -3.33
C CYS A 126 9.97 -7.85 -4.84
N ARG A 127 10.19 -9.07 -5.35
CA ARG A 127 9.65 -9.46 -6.66
C ARG A 127 8.16 -9.75 -6.50
N VAL A 128 7.35 -9.38 -7.48
CA VAL A 128 5.92 -9.65 -7.46
C VAL A 128 5.70 -11.10 -7.93
N PRO A 129 5.23 -12.02 -7.07
CA PRO A 129 4.88 -13.35 -7.52
C PRO A 129 3.62 -13.29 -8.39
N GLU A 130 3.50 -14.21 -9.34
CA GLU A 130 2.36 -14.22 -10.28
C GLU A 130 1.01 -14.32 -9.56
N TYR A 131 0.94 -15.12 -8.48
CA TYR A 131 -0.27 -15.28 -7.66
C TYR A 131 -0.65 -14.03 -6.84
N ALA A 132 0.23 -13.03 -6.72
CA ALA A 132 -0.16 -11.74 -6.14
C ALA A 132 -1.06 -10.95 -7.09
N TRP A 133 -1.00 -11.17 -8.40
CA TRP A 133 -1.88 -10.47 -9.34
C TRP A 133 -3.28 -11.07 -9.35
N TYR A 134 -4.30 -10.22 -9.27
CA TYR A 134 -5.65 -10.67 -9.58
C TYR A 134 -5.70 -11.22 -11.02
N SER A 135 -6.50 -12.25 -11.28
CA SER A 135 -6.66 -12.83 -12.63
C SER A 135 -7.47 -11.93 -13.56
N HIS A 136 -8.55 -11.35 -13.04
CA HIS A 136 -9.47 -10.50 -13.78
C HIS A 136 -9.91 -9.30 -12.94
N ASP A 137 -10.25 -8.20 -13.61
CA ASP A 137 -10.82 -7.02 -12.98
C ASP A 137 -12.31 -7.20 -12.61
N ARG A 138 -12.99 -6.11 -12.26
CA ARG A 138 -14.42 -6.15 -11.88
C ARG A 138 -15.34 -6.41 -13.09
N GLY A 139 -14.92 -6.04 -14.29
CA GLY A 139 -15.65 -6.27 -15.55
C GLY A 139 -15.40 -7.65 -16.14
N GLY A 140 -14.45 -8.42 -15.58
CA GLY A 140 -14.05 -9.71 -16.10
C GLY A 140 -12.95 -9.64 -17.16
N THR A 141 -12.31 -8.48 -17.32
CA THR A 141 -11.16 -8.33 -18.22
C THR A 141 -9.90 -8.92 -17.56
N PRO A 142 -9.12 -9.75 -18.27
CA PRO A 142 -7.88 -10.30 -17.73
C PRO A 142 -6.89 -9.20 -17.34
N ILE A 143 -6.24 -9.37 -16.19
CA ILE A 143 -5.17 -8.48 -15.72
C ILE A 143 -3.83 -9.15 -16.03
N PRO A 144 -2.88 -8.50 -16.73
CA PRO A 144 -1.54 -9.08 -16.93
C PRO A 144 -0.63 -8.84 -15.71
N ALA A 145 0.25 -9.78 -15.42
CA ALA A 145 1.33 -9.62 -14.43
C ALA A 145 2.50 -8.83 -15.04
N ARG A 146 2.36 -7.50 -15.13
CA ARG A 146 3.25 -6.64 -15.94
C ARG A 146 4.48 -6.08 -15.21
N HIS A 147 4.41 -5.87 -13.90
CA HIS A 147 5.55 -5.34 -13.12
C HIS A 147 6.27 -6.44 -12.34
N GLN A 148 7.61 -6.43 -12.41
CA GLN A 148 8.46 -7.45 -11.79
C GLN A 148 8.71 -7.20 -10.30
N TYR A 149 8.65 -5.94 -9.85
CA TYR A 149 8.97 -5.54 -8.48
C TYR A 149 7.81 -4.78 -7.83
N ALA A 150 7.68 -4.92 -6.51
CA ALA A 150 6.79 -4.11 -5.68
C ALA A 150 7.59 -3.35 -4.63
N ILE A 151 7.20 -2.10 -4.39
CA ILE A 151 7.60 -1.31 -3.23
C ILE A 151 6.42 -1.34 -2.26
N VAL A 152 6.60 -2.00 -1.12
CA VAL A 152 5.56 -2.20 -0.11
C VAL A 152 5.75 -1.18 1.00
N ILE A 153 4.70 -0.42 1.29
CA ILE A 153 4.68 0.65 2.29
C ILE A 153 3.71 0.25 3.39
N LEU A 154 4.18 0.28 4.64
CA LEU A 154 3.31 0.17 5.81
C LEU A 154 3.11 1.54 6.43
N VAL A 155 1.86 1.81 6.81
CA VAL A 155 1.44 2.99 7.56
C VAL A 155 0.77 2.53 8.86
N ASP A 156 1.24 3.06 9.98
CA ASP A 156 0.72 2.82 11.32
C ASP A 156 -0.67 3.45 11.46
N GLN A 157 -1.65 2.65 11.89
CA GLN A 157 -3.02 3.12 12.12
C GLN A 157 -3.15 4.02 13.36
N GLY A 158 -2.15 4.05 14.23
CA GLY A 158 -2.07 4.90 15.41
C GLY A 158 -2.45 4.15 16.68
N TYR A 159 -1.46 3.87 17.52
CA TYR A 159 -1.61 3.17 18.79
C TYR A 159 -2.55 3.90 19.75
N GLU A 160 -2.33 5.21 19.95
CA GLU A 160 -3.04 5.99 20.98
C GLU A 160 -4.55 6.05 20.72
N THR A 161 -4.95 6.24 19.46
CA THR A 161 -6.37 6.23 19.07
C THR A 161 -6.98 4.84 19.27
N MET A 162 -6.27 3.78 18.87
CA MET A 162 -6.75 2.41 19.02
C MET A 162 -6.90 2.02 20.49
N ALA A 163 -5.98 2.47 21.37
CA ALA A 163 -6.03 2.18 22.80
C ALA A 163 -7.27 2.79 23.50
N GLY A 164 -7.86 3.84 22.92
CA GLY A 164 -9.11 4.44 23.38
C GLY A 164 -10.36 3.91 22.68
N SER A 165 -10.24 2.95 21.76
CA SER A 165 -11.31 2.39 20.95
C SER A 165 -11.66 0.96 21.36
N SER A 166 -12.89 0.52 21.10
CA SER A 166 -13.25 -0.92 21.14
C SER A 166 -12.75 -1.69 19.92
N GLY A 167 -12.27 -1.00 18.89
CA GLY A 167 -11.84 -1.56 17.60
C GLY A 167 -12.95 -1.70 16.56
N ASP A 168 -14.22 -1.70 16.99
CA ASP A 168 -15.42 -1.78 16.15
C ASP A 168 -16.40 -0.60 16.38
N ASP A 169 -16.00 0.40 17.15
CA ASP A 169 -16.75 1.63 17.36
C ASP A 169 -16.64 2.62 16.19
N TRP A 170 -17.11 3.85 16.42
CA TRP A 170 -17.20 4.91 15.43
C TRP A 170 -15.85 5.40 14.88
N ILE A 171 -14.71 5.15 15.52
CA ILE A 171 -13.39 5.61 15.03
C ILE A 171 -12.70 4.61 14.11
N SER A 172 -13.06 3.33 14.17
CA SER A 172 -12.37 2.23 13.46
C SER A 172 -12.20 2.48 11.95
N ALA A 173 -13.28 2.85 11.26
CA ALA A 173 -13.21 3.18 9.83
C ALA A 173 -12.35 4.42 9.55
N SER A 174 -12.30 5.38 10.48
CA SER A 174 -11.46 6.58 10.35
C SER A 174 -9.98 6.25 10.46
N GLN A 175 -9.59 5.31 11.34
CA GLN A 175 -8.21 4.83 11.42
C GLN A 175 -7.77 4.13 10.12
N SER A 176 -8.66 3.29 9.57
CA SER A 176 -8.44 2.65 8.27
C SER A 176 -8.25 3.69 7.16
N TYR A 177 -9.17 4.66 7.04
CA TYR A 177 -9.11 5.69 6.01
C TYR A 177 -7.89 6.60 6.13
N ARG A 178 -7.48 6.97 7.35
CA ARG A 178 -6.25 7.74 7.58
C ARG A 178 -5.04 7.00 7.01
N ALA A 179 -4.89 5.71 7.34
CA ALA A 179 -3.78 4.91 6.86
C ALA A 179 -3.83 4.71 5.34
N TYR A 180 -5.02 4.45 4.78
CA TYR A 180 -5.19 4.32 3.33
C TYR A 180 -4.86 5.61 2.57
N LEU A 181 -5.34 6.76 3.05
CA LEU A 181 -5.07 8.04 2.41
C LEU A 181 -3.57 8.35 2.43
N ARG A 182 -2.91 8.22 3.58
CA ARG A 182 -1.45 8.45 3.68
C ARG A 182 -0.67 7.44 2.82
N GLY A 183 -1.04 6.16 2.83
CA GLY A 183 -0.42 5.17 1.96
C GLY A 183 -0.60 5.49 0.47
N ALA A 184 -1.80 5.90 0.07
CA ALA A 184 -2.10 6.30 -1.30
C ALA A 184 -1.31 7.54 -1.74
N GLU A 185 -1.19 8.54 -0.86
CA GLU A 185 -0.36 9.74 -1.07
C GLU A 185 1.09 9.34 -1.37
N VAL A 186 1.74 8.60 -0.47
CA VAL A 186 3.14 8.17 -0.64
C VAL A 186 3.31 7.33 -1.89
N ALA A 187 2.49 6.30 -2.09
CA ALA A 187 2.61 5.39 -3.22
C ALA A 187 2.41 6.12 -4.56
N THR A 188 1.50 7.09 -4.63
CA THR A 188 1.21 7.85 -5.84
C THR A 188 2.34 8.82 -6.17
N VAL A 189 2.90 9.51 -5.17
CA VAL A 189 4.09 10.36 -5.37
C VAL A 189 5.29 9.53 -5.84
N VAL A 190 5.54 8.38 -5.23
CA VAL A 190 6.62 7.47 -5.66
C VAL A 190 6.39 6.95 -7.08
N THR A 191 5.14 6.65 -7.44
CA THR A 191 4.77 6.23 -8.81
C THR A 191 5.06 7.34 -9.81
N SER A 192 4.62 8.57 -9.52
CA SER A 192 4.90 9.73 -10.38
C SER A 192 6.41 10.01 -10.47
N TYR A 193 7.16 9.86 -9.39
CA TYR A 193 8.61 9.96 -9.40
C TYR A 193 9.26 8.91 -10.31
N LEU A 194 8.80 7.66 -10.27
CA LEU A 194 9.26 6.61 -11.19
C LEU A 194 8.94 6.93 -12.65
N HIS A 195 7.76 7.51 -12.93
CA HIS A 195 7.44 8.00 -14.27
C HIS A 195 8.39 9.10 -14.73
N GLU A 196 8.75 10.04 -13.85
CA GLU A 196 9.74 11.10 -14.11
C GLU A 196 11.17 10.58 -14.27
N LEU A 197 11.46 9.36 -13.82
CA LEU A 197 12.71 8.65 -14.10
C LEU A 197 12.67 7.84 -15.40
N GLY A 198 11.49 7.66 -16.03
CA GLY A 198 11.32 6.86 -17.23
C GLY A 198 10.94 5.40 -16.98
N TYR A 199 10.48 5.04 -15.78
CA TYR A 199 10.02 3.69 -15.45
C TYR A 199 8.50 3.60 -15.41
N GLU A 200 7.93 2.57 -16.04
CA GLU A 200 6.53 2.22 -15.85
C GLU A 200 6.29 1.81 -14.39
N ALA A 201 5.29 2.43 -13.75
CA ALA A 201 4.90 2.15 -12.38
C ALA A 201 3.39 2.36 -12.20
N GLN A 202 2.82 1.76 -11.16
CA GLN A 202 1.45 2.01 -10.74
C GLN A 202 1.33 1.89 -9.22
N ALA A 203 0.59 2.82 -8.61
CA ALA A 203 0.19 2.72 -7.21
C ALA A 203 -1.04 1.80 -7.05
N HIS A 204 -1.01 0.99 -5.99
CA HIS A 204 -2.06 0.04 -5.64
C HIS A 204 -2.62 0.37 -4.26
N THR A 205 -3.86 0.87 -4.22
CA THR A 205 -4.50 1.40 -3.00
C THR A 205 -5.78 0.64 -2.69
N ASN A 206 -6.49 1.02 -1.62
CA ASN A 206 -7.82 0.48 -1.32
C ASN A 206 -8.87 0.89 -2.37
N SER A 207 -8.67 1.98 -3.11
CA SER A 207 -9.60 2.47 -4.13
C SER A 207 -9.49 1.68 -5.44
N ASP A 208 -8.26 1.43 -5.88
CA ASP A 208 -7.95 0.60 -7.05
C ASP A 208 -6.61 -0.12 -6.86
N SER A 209 -6.63 -1.44 -7.01
CA SER A 209 -5.46 -2.30 -6.93
C SER A 209 -5.62 -3.52 -7.81
N ASP A 210 -4.58 -3.88 -8.56
CA ASP A 210 -4.52 -5.06 -9.44
C ASP A 210 -3.77 -6.24 -8.78
N VAL A 211 -3.32 -6.05 -7.53
CA VAL A 211 -2.55 -7.04 -6.76
C VAL A 211 -3.13 -7.24 -5.37
N LEU A 212 -2.97 -8.43 -4.81
CA LEU A 212 -3.13 -8.75 -3.41
C LEU A 212 -1.91 -8.24 -2.65
N HIS A 213 -2.10 -7.50 -1.57
CA HIS A 213 -1.00 -6.92 -0.79
C HIS A 213 -0.34 -7.95 0.14
N LEU A 214 -1.10 -8.91 0.66
CA LEU A 214 -0.63 -9.92 1.62
C LEU A 214 0.59 -10.75 1.17
N PRO A 215 0.69 -11.22 -0.09
CA PRO A 215 1.86 -11.99 -0.53
C PRO A 215 3.10 -11.13 -0.86
N LEU A 216 3.04 -9.81 -0.70
CA LEU A 216 4.11 -8.86 -1.04
C LEU A 216 4.96 -8.45 0.16
#